data_AF-A0AAJ1T0I5-F1
#
_entry.id   AF-A0AAJ1T0I5-F1
#
_cell.length_a   1.000
_cell.length_b   1.000
_cell.length_c   1.000
_cell.angle_alpha   90.00
_cell.angle_beta   90.00
_cell.angle_gamma   90.00
#
_symmetry.space_group_name_H-M   'P 1'
#
loop_
_entity.id
_entity.type
_entity.pdbx_description
1 polymer ?
#
loop_
_entity_poly.entity_id
_entity_poly.type
_entity_poly.pdbx_seq_one_letter_code
_entity_poly.pdbx_strand_id
1 'polypeptide(L)'
;MWILFFFLGLMTGISIWAIYANFIKSRWNTKLEEIIYRLVEESKDVIYHYEVRPECKFTYISPSLEKFLGKGVIKESLENSDTPLKRIHPDDYRNLSKKVRGELDFSHPIIQRWKDNEGIYRWFEEYATPIYRNGQFVAVQGIIRNIDEKVKLQKELEYRIYHDALTGIYNREYFELISAKFNEQTNSSVAIILCDLDELKYTNDHFGHKKGDELIIAAAGLLNKFNCKEVSVSRIGGDEFVLLATGKAEKEIDQLVNGIVKEMDEYSNQNNNLMIKMSVGFAYSPTSIGLLPKLFAQADQNMYKNKASRKEMN
;
A
#
# COMPACT_ATOMS: atom_id res chain seq x y z
N MET A 1 -13.42 -53.25 -66.87
CA MET A 1 -14.29 -53.47 -65.69
C MET A 1 -13.49 -53.50 -64.38
N TRP A 2 -12.45 -54.34 -64.25
CA TRP A 2 -11.60 -54.45 -63.03
C TRP A 2 -10.87 -53.18 -62.59
N ILE A 3 -10.38 -52.37 -63.54
CA ILE A 3 -9.69 -51.10 -63.23
C ILE A 3 -10.64 -50.10 -62.54
N LEU A 4 -11.91 -50.07 -62.93
CA LEU A 4 -12.91 -49.17 -62.35
C LEU A 4 -13.21 -49.52 -60.89
N PHE A 5 -13.27 -50.81 -60.56
CA PHE A 5 -13.45 -51.31 -59.19
C PHE A 5 -12.25 -51.01 -58.29
N PHE A 6 -11.03 -51.05 -58.85
CA PHE A 6 -9.81 -50.70 -58.12
C PHE A 6 -9.78 -49.21 -57.72
N PHE A 7 -10.09 -48.30 -58.67
CA PHE A 7 -10.17 -46.86 -58.36
C PHE A 7 -11.31 -46.52 -57.40
N LEU A 8 -12.44 -47.21 -57.49
CA LEU A 8 -13.55 -47.04 -56.56
C LEU A 8 -13.16 -47.44 -55.12
N GLY A 9 -12.42 -48.55 -54.96
CA GLY A 9 -11.90 -49.00 -53.66
C GLY A 9 -10.85 -48.06 -53.06
N LEU A 10 -10.04 -47.42 -53.91
CA LEU A 10 -9.03 -46.43 -53.48
C LEU A 10 -9.68 -45.13 -53.00
N MET A 11 -10.72 -44.66 -53.71
CA MET A 11 -11.48 -43.47 -53.32
C MET A 11 -12.28 -43.67 -52.03
N THR A 12 -12.85 -44.87 -51.81
CA THR A 12 -13.54 -45.19 -50.55
C THR A 12 -12.55 -45.32 -49.39
N GLY A 13 -11.37 -45.91 -49.61
CA GLY A 13 -10.30 -45.98 -48.62
C GLY A 13 -9.80 -44.60 -48.16
N ILE A 14 -9.55 -43.68 -49.10
CA ILE A 14 -9.16 -42.30 -48.79
C ILE A 14 -10.27 -41.57 -48.03
N SER A 15 -11.52 -41.76 -48.42
CA SER A 15 -12.68 -41.14 -47.74
C SER A 15 -12.85 -41.66 -46.32
N ILE A 16 -12.73 -42.98 -46.09
CA ILE A 16 -12.80 -43.59 -44.75
C ILE A 16 -11.64 -43.11 -43.88
N TRP A 17 -10.42 -43.02 -44.43
CA TRP A 17 -9.27 -42.49 -43.70
C TRP A 17 -9.43 -41.02 -43.34
N ALA A 18 -9.95 -40.18 -44.25
CA ALA A 18 -10.23 -38.77 -43.98
C ALA A 18 -11.30 -38.59 -42.89
N ILE A 19 -12.36 -39.41 -42.91
CA ILE A 19 -13.39 -39.42 -41.85
C ILE A 19 -12.78 -39.86 -40.51
N TYR A 20 -11.95 -40.90 -40.50
CA TYR A 20 -11.28 -41.39 -39.29
C TYR A 20 -10.28 -40.36 -38.72
N ALA A 21 -9.50 -39.71 -39.59
CA ALA A 21 -8.58 -38.63 -39.20
C ALA A 21 -9.34 -37.41 -38.64
N ASN A 22 -10.47 -37.03 -39.24
CA ASN A 22 -11.35 -35.97 -38.72
C ASN A 22 -11.98 -36.37 -37.38
N PHE A 23 -12.37 -37.63 -37.20
CA PHE A 23 -12.90 -38.14 -35.94
C PHE A 23 -11.85 -38.11 -34.82
N ILE A 24 -10.62 -38.54 -35.10
CA ILE A 24 -9.48 -38.43 -34.17
C ILE A 24 -9.23 -36.96 -33.83
N LYS A 25 -9.10 -36.09 -34.84
CA LYS A 25 -8.86 -34.66 -34.65
C LYS A 25 -9.96 -34.00 -33.82
N SER A 26 -11.23 -34.32 -34.08
CA SER A 26 -12.37 -33.85 -33.28
C SER A 26 -12.29 -34.34 -31.84
N ARG A 27 -11.98 -35.62 -31.60
CA ARG A 27 -11.88 -36.19 -30.25
C ARG A 27 -10.71 -35.61 -29.45
N TRP A 28 -9.58 -35.36 -30.11
CA TRP A 28 -8.44 -34.66 -29.51
C TRP A 28 -8.78 -33.21 -29.19
N ASN A 29 -9.48 -32.50 -30.09
CA ASN A 29 -9.95 -31.14 -29.85
C ASN A 29 -10.91 -31.09 -28.65
N THR A 30 -11.90 -31.98 -28.57
CA THR A 30 -12.83 -32.04 -27.43
C THR A 30 -12.11 -32.31 -26.11
N LYS A 31 -11.15 -33.24 -26.09
CA LYS A 31 -10.38 -33.53 -24.87
C LYS A 31 -9.48 -32.35 -24.46
N LEU A 32 -8.87 -31.66 -25.42
CA LEU A 32 -8.05 -30.49 -25.16
C LEU A 32 -8.90 -29.30 -24.69
N GLU A 33 -10.07 -29.10 -25.29
CA GLU A 33 -11.06 -28.10 -24.85
C GLU A 33 -11.46 -28.36 -23.40
N GLU A 34 -11.84 -29.59 -23.03
CA GLU A 34 -12.16 -29.92 -21.63
C GLU A 34 -11.02 -29.61 -20.65
N ILE A 35 -9.78 -29.90 -21.04
CA ILE A 35 -8.60 -29.59 -20.22
C ILE A 35 -8.42 -28.08 -20.08
N ILE A 36 -8.51 -27.32 -21.19
CA ILE A 36 -8.39 -25.86 -21.18
C ILE A 36 -9.52 -25.25 -20.33
N TYR A 37 -10.76 -25.68 -20.52
CA TYR A 37 -11.89 -25.22 -19.74
C TYR A 37 -11.66 -25.44 -18.24
N ARG A 38 -11.23 -26.63 -17.84
CA ARG A 38 -10.94 -26.93 -16.42
C ARG A 38 -9.82 -26.04 -15.87
N LEU A 39 -8.73 -25.87 -16.61
CA LEU A 39 -7.62 -25.01 -16.19
C LEU A 39 -8.06 -23.56 -15.99
N VAL A 40 -8.91 -23.05 -16.88
CA VAL A 40 -9.44 -21.69 -16.78
C VAL A 40 -10.43 -21.56 -15.62
N GLU A 41 -11.31 -22.55 -15.41
CA GLU A 41 -12.30 -22.51 -14.32
C GLU A 41 -11.70 -22.71 -12.93
N GLU A 42 -10.65 -23.53 -12.80
CA GLU A 42 -9.94 -23.78 -11.55
C GLU A 42 -8.87 -22.72 -11.24
N SER A 43 -8.63 -21.79 -12.17
CA SER A 43 -7.68 -20.69 -11.98
C SER A 43 -8.01 -19.86 -10.73
N LYS A 44 -6.97 -19.44 -10.01
CA LYS A 44 -7.10 -18.47 -8.92
C LYS A 44 -7.26 -17.04 -9.42
N ASP A 45 -6.64 -16.74 -10.56
CA ASP A 45 -6.78 -15.46 -11.24
C ASP A 45 -8.06 -15.43 -12.09
N VAL A 46 -8.60 -14.25 -12.33
CA VAL A 46 -9.76 -14.06 -13.21
C VAL A 46 -9.28 -14.00 -14.65
N ILE A 47 -9.81 -14.86 -15.50
CA ILE A 47 -9.55 -14.89 -16.93
C ILE A 47 -10.80 -14.34 -17.61
N TYR A 48 -10.63 -13.42 -18.56
CA TYR A 48 -11.77 -12.81 -19.22
C TYR A 48 -11.53 -12.61 -20.73
N HIS A 49 -12.63 -12.51 -21.46
CA HIS A 49 -12.66 -12.00 -22.83
C HIS A 49 -13.75 -10.93 -22.94
N TYR A 50 -13.37 -9.76 -23.42
CA TYR A 50 -14.23 -8.59 -23.57
C TYR A 50 -14.18 -8.10 -25.01
N GLU A 51 -15.30 -8.19 -25.72
CA GLU A 51 -15.44 -7.61 -27.05
C GLU A 51 -15.68 -6.11 -26.93
N VAL A 52 -15.05 -5.32 -27.81
CA VAL A 52 -15.32 -3.88 -27.95
C VAL A 52 -16.07 -3.56 -29.24
N ARG A 53 -16.12 -4.51 -30.19
CA ARG A 53 -16.83 -4.38 -31.46
C ARG A 53 -17.50 -5.72 -31.84
N PRO A 54 -18.75 -5.71 -32.37
CA PRO A 54 -19.58 -4.54 -32.68
C PRO A 54 -20.13 -3.84 -31.42
N GLU A 55 -20.23 -4.55 -30.32
CA GLU A 55 -20.73 -4.04 -29.04
C GLU A 55 -19.71 -4.33 -27.94
N CYS A 56 -19.63 -3.41 -26.98
CA CYS A 56 -18.84 -3.57 -25.78
C CYS A 56 -19.51 -4.58 -24.85
N LYS A 57 -18.94 -5.76 -24.62
CA LYS A 57 -19.48 -6.75 -23.67
C LYS A 57 -18.45 -7.80 -23.27
N PHE A 58 -18.59 -8.35 -22.07
CA PHE A 58 -17.90 -9.60 -21.77
C PHE A 58 -18.56 -10.75 -22.53
N THR A 59 -17.75 -11.58 -23.17
CA THR A 59 -18.21 -12.86 -23.72
C THR A 59 -17.77 -14.03 -22.85
N TYR A 60 -16.77 -13.81 -21.99
CA TYR A 60 -16.30 -14.80 -21.04
C TYR A 60 -15.70 -14.13 -19.79
N ILE A 61 -15.97 -14.72 -18.64
CA ILE A 61 -15.32 -14.42 -17.36
C ILE A 61 -15.23 -15.73 -16.58
N SER A 62 -14.05 -16.05 -16.03
CA SER A 62 -13.87 -17.25 -15.22
C SER A 62 -14.60 -17.13 -13.86
N PRO A 63 -15.03 -18.26 -13.25
CA PRO A 63 -15.74 -18.28 -11.97
C PRO A 63 -15.00 -17.63 -10.80
N SER A 64 -13.67 -17.52 -10.88
CA SER A 64 -12.84 -16.88 -9.86
C SER A 64 -13.23 -15.44 -9.56
N LEU A 65 -13.89 -14.71 -10.48
CA LEU A 65 -14.33 -13.33 -10.20
C LEU A 65 -15.32 -13.25 -9.03
N GLU A 66 -16.23 -14.22 -8.89
CA GLU A 66 -17.23 -14.21 -7.81
C GLU A 66 -16.59 -14.37 -6.43
N LYS A 67 -15.42 -15.01 -6.35
CA LYS A 67 -14.67 -15.15 -5.09
C LYS A 67 -14.21 -13.79 -4.56
N PHE A 68 -14.00 -12.81 -5.44
CA PHE A 68 -13.50 -11.49 -5.07
C PHE A 68 -14.59 -10.43 -5.02
N LEU A 69 -15.55 -10.44 -5.95
CA LEU A 69 -16.58 -9.40 -6.03
C LEU A 69 -17.95 -9.82 -5.49
N GLY A 70 -18.15 -11.10 -5.18
CA GLY A 70 -19.40 -11.67 -4.71
C GLY A 70 -20.22 -12.37 -5.79
N LYS A 71 -21.20 -13.17 -5.35
CA LYS A 71 -22.07 -13.97 -6.22
C LYS A 71 -22.90 -13.08 -7.16
N GLY A 72 -23.14 -13.58 -8.38
CA GLY A 72 -24.00 -12.93 -9.37
C GLY A 72 -23.31 -11.86 -10.22
N VAL A 73 -22.09 -11.44 -9.85
CA VAL A 73 -21.33 -10.41 -10.59
C VAL A 73 -20.99 -10.84 -12.01
N ILE A 74 -20.74 -12.14 -12.24
CA ILE A 74 -20.43 -12.66 -13.57
C ILE A 74 -21.67 -12.54 -14.46
N LYS A 75 -22.82 -13.01 -13.96
CA LYS A 75 -24.10 -12.90 -14.68
C LYS A 75 -24.41 -11.45 -15.01
N GLU A 76 -24.31 -10.56 -14.02
CA GLU A 76 -24.51 -9.12 -14.19
C GLU A 76 -23.59 -8.54 -15.29
N SER A 77 -22.31 -8.91 -15.29
CA SER A 77 -21.29 -8.42 -16.22
C SER A 77 -21.44 -8.98 -17.64
N LEU A 78 -21.98 -10.19 -17.79
CA LEU A 78 -22.28 -10.78 -19.10
C LEU A 78 -23.56 -10.19 -19.70
N GLU A 79 -24.53 -9.82 -18.85
CA GLU A 79 -25.80 -9.22 -19.27
C GLU A 79 -25.70 -7.71 -19.53
N ASN A 80 -24.84 -7.00 -18.80
CA ASN A 80 -24.73 -5.54 -18.85
C ASN A 80 -23.30 -5.08 -19.15
N SER A 81 -23.15 -4.34 -20.24
CA SER A 81 -21.87 -3.80 -20.71
C SER A 81 -21.27 -2.71 -19.82
N ASP A 82 -22.10 -2.08 -18.98
CA ASP A 82 -21.73 -0.96 -18.12
C ASP A 82 -21.30 -1.39 -16.71
N THR A 83 -21.44 -2.68 -16.35
CA THR A 83 -21.08 -3.20 -15.02
C THR A 83 -19.63 -2.88 -14.61
N PRO A 84 -18.60 -2.98 -15.49
CA PRO A 84 -17.26 -2.52 -15.17
C PRO A 84 -17.19 -1.06 -14.73
N LEU A 85 -17.91 -0.18 -15.41
CA LEU A 85 -17.90 1.26 -15.12
C LEU A 85 -18.55 1.55 -13.76
N LYS A 86 -19.59 0.79 -13.39
CA LYS A 86 -20.29 0.93 -12.10
C LYS A 86 -19.45 0.46 -10.91
N ARG A 87 -18.54 -0.49 -11.14
CA ARG A 87 -17.75 -1.14 -10.08
C ARG A 87 -16.33 -0.62 -9.97
N ILE A 88 -15.75 -0.07 -11.02
CA ILE A 88 -14.39 0.47 -10.95
C ILE A 88 -14.35 1.76 -10.12
N HIS A 89 -13.26 1.98 -9.40
CA HIS A 89 -13.05 3.19 -8.62
C HIS A 89 -12.98 4.44 -9.52
N PRO A 90 -13.52 5.60 -9.09
CA PRO A 90 -13.56 6.81 -9.91
C PRO A 90 -12.21 7.28 -10.48
N ASP A 91 -11.13 7.26 -9.69
CA ASP A 91 -9.81 7.65 -10.20
C ASP A 91 -9.30 6.73 -11.33
N ASP A 92 -9.81 5.51 -11.43
CA ASP A 92 -9.35 4.50 -12.39
C ASP A 92 -10.20 4.54 -13.69
N TYR A 93 -11.23 5.40 -13.77
CA TYR A 93 -12.08 5.56 -14.98
C TYR A 93 -11.28 5.91 -16.23
N ARG A 94 -10.23 6.72 -16.09
CA ARG A 94 -9.37 7.11 -17.20
C ARG A 94 -8.67 5.90 -17.82
N ASN A 95 -8.19 4.99 -17.00
CA ASN A 95 -7.49 3.78 -17.46
C ASN A 95 -8.47 2.83 -18.15
N LEU A 96 -9.66 2.61 -17.58
CA LEU A 96 -10.70 1.81 -18.21
C LEU A 96 -11.11 2.37 -19.58
N SER A 97 -11.31 3.69 -19.68
CA SER A 97 -11.68 4.35 -20.94
C SER A 97 -10.63 4.17 -22.03
N LYS A 98 -9.35 4.36 -21.69
CA LYS A 98 -8.23 4.11 -22.62
C LYS A 98 -8.15 2.64 -23.02
N LYS A 99 -8.36 1.70 -22.08
CA LYS A 99 -8.35 0.26 -22.34
C LYS A 99 -9.38 -0.13 -23.39
N VAL A 100 -10.64 0.29 -23.25
CA VAL A 100 -11.71 -0.05 -24.19
C VAL A 100 -11.58 0.65 -25.55
N ARG A 101 -10.72 1.67 -25.67
CA ARG A 101 -10.37 2.32 -26.94
C ARG A 101 -9.11 1.75 -27.59
N GLY A 102 -8.37 0.88 -26.89
CA GLY A 102 -7.09 0.36 -27.36
C GLY A 102 -5.95 1.38 -27.29
N GLU A 103 -6.09 2.44 -26.48
CA GLU A 103 -5.13 3.56 -26.35
C GLU A 103 -4.13 3.37 -25.20
N LEU A 104 -4.25 2.26 -24.46
CA LEU A 104 -3.40 1.98 -23.31
C LEU A 104 -2.13 1.24 -23.72
N ASP A 105 -1.05 1.41 -22.97
CA ASP A 105 0.15 0.61 -23.15
C ASP A 105 -0.05 -0.78 -22.50
N PHE A 106 -0.38 -1.77 -23.32
CA PHE A 106 -0.62 -3.15 -22.89
C PHE A 106 0.67 -3.93 -22.58
N SER A 107 1.86 -3.32 -22.70
CA SER A 107 3.12 -3.96 -22.29
C SER A 107 3.34 -3.97 -20.77
N HIS A 108 2.57 -3.16 -20.03
CA HIS A 108 2.65 -3.03 -18.58
C HIS A 108 1.34 -3.48 -17.92
N PRO A 109 1.40 -3.98 -16.67
CA PRO A 109 0.19 -4.31 -15.93
C PRO A 109 -0.63 -3.07 -15.60
N ILE A 110 -1.94 -3.24 -15.59
CA ILE A 110 -2.91 -2.20 -15.25
C ILE A 110 -3.34 -2.41 -13.80
N ILE A 111 -3.01 -1.46 -12.93
CA ILE A 111 -3.52 -1.45 -11.56
C ILE A 111 -4.87 -0.74 -11.53
N GLN A 112 -5.86 -1.40 -10.95
CA GLN A 112 -7.22 -0.88 -10.84
C GLN A 112 -7.92 -1.41 -9.58
N ARG A 113 -8.92 -0.67 -9.13
CA ARG A 113 -9.74 -1.03 -7.98
C ARG A 113 -11.17 -1.32 -8.39
N TRP A 114 -11.67 -2.49 -8.03
CA TRP A 114 -13.05 -2.89 -8.32
C TRP A 114 -13.83 -3.08 -7.01
N LYS A 115 -15.06 -2.58 -6.98
CA LYS A 115 -15.97 -2.62 -5.84
C LYS A 115 -16.71 -3.96 -5.79
N ASP A 116 -16.61 -4.64 -4.67
CA ASP A 116 -17.38 -5.85 -4.40
C ASP A 116 -18.84 -5.53 -4.02
N ASN A 117 -19.63 -6.57 -3.80
CA ASN A 117 -21.04 -6.44 -3.40
C ASN A 117 -21.25 -5.82 -2.01
N GLU A 118 -20.21 -5.78 -1.16
CA GLU A 118 -20.24 -5.14 0.16
C GLU A 118 -19.85 -3.66 0.08
N GLY A 119 -19.46 -3.18 -1.10
CA GLY A 119 -19.02 -1.80 -1.32
C GLY A 119 -17.54 -1.56 -1.05
N ILE A 120 -16.77 -2.62 -0.78
CA ILE A 120 -15.33 -2.54 -0.50
C ILE A 120 -14.57 -2.55 -1.83
N TYR A 121 -13.62 -1.63 -1.98
CA TYR A 121 -12.71 -1.62 -3.13
C TYR A 121 -11.57 -2.60 -2.92
N ARG A 122 -11.39 -3.49 -3.89
CA ARG A 122 -10.31 -4.47 -3.95
C ARG A 122 -9.34 -4.13 -5.06
N TRP A 123 -8.06 -4.34 -4.81
CA TRP A 123 -6.99 -4.07 -5.75
C TRP A 123 -6.76 -5.24 -6.69
N PHE A 124 -6.65 -4.91 -7.97
CA PHE A 124 -6.38 -5.86 -9.03
C PHE A 124 -5.24 -5.39 -9.91
N GLU A 125 -4.42 -6.35 -10.33
CA GLU A 125 -3.38 -6.20 -11.35
C GLU A 125 -3.84 -6.97 -12.58
N GLU A 126 -4.05 -6.25 -13.68
CA GLU A 126 -4.54 -6.80 -14.94
C GLU A 126 -3.43 -6.86 -15.99
N TYR A 127 -3.27 -8.03 -16.60
CA TYR A 127 -2.45 -8.22 -17.80
C TYR A 127 -3.40 -8.42 -18.99
N ALA A 128 -3.60 -7.34 -19.74
CA ALA A 128 -4.51 -7.30 -20.87
C ALA A 128 -3.76 -7.44 -22.19
N THR A 129 -4.32 -8.23 -23.10
CA THR A 129 -3.83 -8.43 -24.47
C THR A 129 -4.89 -7.94 -25.45
N PRO A 130 -4.60 -6.92 -26.28
CA PRO A 130 -5.53 -6.43 -27.28
C PRO A 130 -5.62 -7.42 -28.45
N ILE A 131 -6.83 -7.60 -28.99
CA ILE A 131 -7.12 -8.45 -30.13
C ILE A 131 -7.51 -7.56 -31.31
N TYR A 132 -6.81 -7.77 -32.43
CA TYR A 132 -7.05 -7.07 -33.69
C TYR A 132 -7.56 -8.03 -34.75
N ARG A 133 -8.54 -7.58 -35.54
CA ARG A 133 -8.99 -8.26 -36.77
C ARG A 133 -8.93 -7.24 -37.91
N ASN A 134 -8.22 -7.57 -38.99
CA ASN A 134 -8.01 -6.67 -40.14
C ASN A 134 -7.48 -5.29 -39.75
N GLY A 135 -6.54 -5.23 -38.79
CA GLY A 135 -5.96 -3.99 -38.27
C GLY A 135 -6.87 -3.19 -37.34
N GLN A 136 -8.11 -3.63 -37.10
CA GLN A 136 -9.06 -2.98 -36.22
C GLN A 136 -9.05 -3.64 -34.83
N PHE A 137 -9.03 -2.83 -33.78
CA PHE A 137 -9.16 -3.28 -32.40
C PHE A 137 -10.61 -3.76 -32.14
N VAL A 138 -10.77 -5.04 -31.80
CA VAL A 138 -12.08 -5.70 -31.69
C VAL A 138 -12.38 -6.31 -30.32
N ALA A 139 -11.35 -6.67 -29.55
CA ALA A 139 -11.53 -7.25 -28.23
C ALA A 139 -10.29 -7.06 -27.36
N VAL A 140 -10.43 -7.32 -26.07
CA VAL A 140 -9.36 -7.46 -25.09
C VAL A 140 -9.60 -8.75 -24.34
N GLN A 141 -8.54 -9.53 -24.17
CA GLN A 141 -8.56 -10.68 -23.26
C GLN A 141 -7.45 -10.50 -22.24
N GLY A 142 -7.57 -11.14 -21.10
CA GLY A 142 -6.51 -11.03 -20.11
C GLY A 142 -6.75 -11.81 -18.85
N ILE A 143 -5.79 -11.66 -17.96
CA ILE A 143 -5.86 -12.13 -16.59
C ILE A 143 -5.95 -10.94 -15.65
N ILE A 144 -6.73 -11.08 -14.59
CA ILE A 144 -6.87 -10.12 -13.52
C ILE A 144 -6.55 -10.84 -12.22
N ARG A 145 -5.47 -10.42 -11.56
CA ARG A 145 -4.99 -10.97 -10.30
C ARG A 145 -5.38 -10.05 -9.16
N ASN A 146 -5.97 -10.60 -8.10
CA ASN A 146 -6.16 -9.84 -6.86
C ASN A 146 -4.80 -9.59 -6.20
N ILE A 147 -4.54 -8.35 -5.82
CA ILE A 147 -3.29 -7.93 -5.17
C ILE A 147 -3.55 -7.27 -3.81
N ASP A 148 -4.69 -7.52 -3.16
CA ASP A 148 -5.01 -6.95 -1.85
C ASP A 148 -3.96 -7.33 -0.81
N GLU A 149 -3.56 -8.60 -0.76
CA GLU A 149 -2.52 -9.08 0.16
C GLU A 149 -1.17 -8.42 -0.13
N LYS A 150 -0.81 -8.24 -1.41
CA LYS A 150 0.43 -7.57 -1.83
C LYS A 150 0.44 -6.11 -1.38
N VAL A 151 -0.66 -5.38 -1.62
CA VAL A 151 -0.81 -3.97 -1.21
C VAL A 151 -0.80 -3.84 0.31
N LYS A 152 -1.49 -4.75 1.02
CA LYS A 152 -1.49 -4.78 2.49
C LYS A 152 -0.09 -5.03 3.04
N LEU A 153 0.61 -6.04 2.53
CA LEU A 153 1.97 -6.37 2.96
C LEU A 153 2.94 -5.22 2.66
N GLN A 154 2.82 -4.58 1.51
CA GLN A 154 3.63 -3.40 1.19
C GLN A 154 3.41 -2.28 2.21
N LYS A 155 2.16 -1.96 2.55
CA LYS A 155 1.85 -0.95 3.57
C LYS A 155 2.37 -1.34 4.95
N GLU A 156 2.30 -2.62 5.32
CA GLU A 156 2.86 -3.11 6.59
C GLU A 156 4.39 -2.99 6.61
N LEU A 157 5.07 -3.27 5.49
CA LEU A 157 6.51 -3.07 5.35
C LEU A 157 6.89 -1.60 5.43
N GLU A 158 6.18 -0.72 4.72
CA GLU A 158 6.37 0.73 4.80
C GLU A 158 6.16 1.24 6.23
N TYR A 159 5.12 0.76 6.92
CA TYR A 159 4.89 1.10 8.32
C TYR A 159 6.08 0.69 9.21
N ARG A 160 6.59 -0.54 9.05
CA ARG A 160 7.75 -1.03 9.84
C ARG A 160 9.05 -0.29 9.55
N ILE A 161 9.23 0.22 8.33
CA ILE A 161 10.41 1.01 7.96
C ILE A 161 10.41 2.36 8.68
N TYR A 162 9.24 2.93 8.95
CA TYR A 162 9.12 4.31 9.46
C TYR A 162 8.61 4.43 10.90
N HIS A 163 8.28 3.33 11.58
CA HIS A 163 7.76 3.36 12.95
C HIS A 163 8.61 2.53 13.90
N ASP A 164 8.76 3.04 15.12
CA ASP A 164 9.43 2.34 16.21
C ASP A 164 8.57 1.18 16.69
N ALA A 165 9.18 -0.02 16.75
CA ALA A 165 8.45 -1.25 17.03
C ALA A 165 7.87 -1.33 18.46
N LEU A 166 8.45 -0.60 19.42
CA LEU A 166 8.00 -0.62 20.82
C LEU A 166 6.86 0.38 21.05
N THR A 167 6.99 1.58 20.50
CA THR A 167 6.11 2.72 20.81
C THR A 167 5.05 2.99 19.75
N GLY A 168 5.26 2.54 18.52
CA GLY A 168 4.36 2.77 17.39
C GLY A 168 4.35 4.20 16.85
N ILE A 169 5.16 5.12 17.40
CA ILE A 169 5.40 6.44 16.79
C ILE A 169 6.46 6.32 15.69
N TYR A 170 6.75 7.41 14.99
CA TYR A 170 7.77 7.38 13.94
C TYR A 170 9.16 7.03 14.52
N ASN A 171 10.03 6.46 13.70
CA ASN A 171 11.41 6.12 14.08
C ASN A 171 12.41 7.16 13.55
N ARG A 172 13.70 6.87 13.77
CA ARG A 172 14.82 7.66 13.30
C ARG A 172 14.85 7.80 11.77
N GLU A 173 14.59 6.73 11.05
CA GLU A 173 14.60 6.71 9.58
C GLU A 173 13.56 7.68 9.02
N TYR A 174 12.36 7.73 9.62
CA TYR A 174 11.34 8.71 9.24
C TYR A 174 11.79 10.14 9.56
N PHE A 175 12.34 10.40 10.75
CA PHE A 175 12.87 11.71 11.12
C PHE A 175 13.95 12.21 10.16
N GLU A 176 14.89 11.34 9.77
CA GLU A 176 15.95 11.67 8.83
C GLU A 176 15.38 11.97 7.43
N LEU A 177 14.40 11.20 6.96
CA LEU A 177 13.72 11.41 5.68
C LEU A 177 13.04 12.79 5.62
N ILE A 178 12.23 13.13 6.62
CA ILE A 178 11.52 14.41 6.64
C ILE A 178 12.48 15.58 6.87
N SER A 179 13.54 15.38 7.67
CA SER A 179 14.55 16.41 7.92
C SER A 179 15.30 16.73 6.64
N ALA A 180 15.71 15.73 5.86
CA ALA A 180 16.33 15.93 4.55
C ALA A 180 15.42 16.71 3.59
N LYS A 181 14.13 16.37 3.53
CA LYS A 181 13.15 17.08 2.71
C LYS A 181 13.09 18.58 3.03
N PHE A 182 13.01 18.96 4.31
CA PHE A 182 12.96 20.38 4.70
C PHE A 182 14.33 21.07 4.66
N ASN A 183 15.42 20.32 4.75
CA ASN A 183 16.77 20.85 4.63
C ASN A 183 17.15 21.17 3.18
N GLU A 184 16.58 20.46 2.20
CA GLU A 184 17.03 20.54 0.80
C GLU A 184 15.97 20.98 -0.20
N GLN A 185 14.70 20.60 0.01
CA GLN A 185 13.66 20.68 -1.03
C GLN A 185 12.54 21.66 -0.71
N THR A 186 12.22 21.85 0.58
CA THR A 186 11.08 22.66 1.02
C THR A 186 11.54 23.69 2.05
N ASN A 187 11.44 24.97 1.71
CA ASN A 187 11.72 26.04 2.68
C ASN A 187 10.47 26.33 3.53
N SER A 188 10.61 26.28 4.84
CA SER A 188 9.56 26.63 5.81
C SER A 188 10.19 27.10 7.12
N SER A 189 9.42 27.74 8.00
CA SER A 189 9.84 27.85 9.40
C SER A 189 9.92 26.45 10.01
N VAL A 190 10.90 26.22 10.87
CA VAL A 190 11.19 24.90 11.42
C VAL A 190 11.70 25.00 12.85
N ALA A 191 11.29 24.05 13.68
CA ALA A 191 11.89 23.81 14.99
C ALA A 191 12.17 22.33 15.19
N ILE A 192 13.29 22.06 15.87
CA ILE A 192 13.63 20.75 16.42
C ILE A 192 13.47 20.86 17.93
N ILE A 193 12.68 19.96 18.50
CA ILE A 193 12.50 19.81 19.95
C ILE A 193 13.01 18.41 20.30
N LEU A 194 14.08 18.34 21.08
CA LEU A 194 14.64 17.11 21.60
C LEU A 194 14.18 16.88 23.03
N CYS A 195 13.81 15.64 23.30
CA CYS A 195 13.28 15.18 24.56
C CYS A 195 14.05 13.92 24.98
N ASP A 196 14.66 13.94 26.16
CA ASP A 196 15.35 12.80 26.75
C ASP A 196 14.57 12.33 27.98
N LEU A 197 14.20 11.06 27.99
CA LEU A 197 13.52 10.40 29.10
C LEU A 197 14.51 10.14 30.25
N ASP A 198 14.41 10.95 31.29
CA ASP A 198 15.30 10.86 32.44
C ASP A 198 15.06 9.56 33.23
N GLU A 199 16.11 9.09 33.92
CA GLU A 199 16.07 7.95 34.83
C GLU A 199 15.67 6.59 34.20
N LEU A 200 15.59 6.48 32.87
CA LEU A 200 15.27 5.20 32.21
C LEU A 200 16.24 4.07 32.62
N LYS A 201 17.54 4.35 32.66
CA LYS A 201 18.55 3.37 33.12
C LYS A 201 18.29 2.94 34.57
N TYR A 202 18.00 3.89 35.46
CA TYR A 202 17.68 3.60 36.85
C TYR A 202 16.45 2.69 36.94
N THR A 203 15.40 2.99 36.18
CA THR A 203 14.19 2.17 36.11
C THR A 203 14.47 0.75 35.62
N ASN A 204 15.27 0.61 34.56
CA ASN A 204 15.68 -0.69 34.03
C ASN A 204 16.46 -1.52 35.05
N ASP A 205 17.42 -0.89 35.73
CA ASP A 205 18.31 -1.57 36.67
C ASP A 205 17.57 -2.02 37.95
N HIS A 206 16.54 -1.28 38.40
CA HIS A 206 15.82 -1.55 39.65
C HIS A 206 14.51 -2.31 39.47
N PHE A 207 13.79 -2.08 38.36
CA PHE A 207 12.46 -2.65 38.12
C PHE A 207 12.40 -3.55 36.87
N GLY A 208 13.51 -3.69 36.16
CA GLY A 208 13.64 -4.55 34.98
C GLY A 208 13.19 -3.89 33.68
N HIS A 209 13.66 -4.45 32.55
CA HIS A 209 13.43 -3.91 31.21
C HIS A 209 11.96 -3.73 30.84
N LYS A 210 11.08 -4.64 31.28
CA LYS A 210 9.63 -4.48 31.03
C LYS A 210 9.08 -3.18 31.60
N LYS A 211 9.59 -2.74 32.76
CA LYS A 211 9.15 -1.49 33.39
C LYS A 211 9.72 -0.26 32.67
N GLY A 212 10.94 -0.36 32.15
CA GLY A 212 11.48 0.67 31.26
C GLY A 212 10.72 0.77 29.94
N ASP A 213 10.33 -0.36 29.36
CA ASP A 213 9.49 -0.41 28.16
C ASP A 213 8.13 0.27 28.41
N GLU A 214 7.48 0.00 29.55
CA GLU A 214 6.25 0.71 29.96
C GLU A 214 6.47 2.23 30.06
N LEU A 215 7.61 2.67 30.61
CA LEU A 215 7.94 4.09 30.73
C LEU A 215 8.14 4.75 29.35
N ILE A 216 8.85 4.07 28.45
CA ILE A 216 9.07 4.53 27.08
C ILE A 216 7.74 4.62 26.31
N ILE A 217 6.90 3.59 26.41
CA ILE A 217 5.58 3.56 25.77
C ILE A 217 4.70 4.69 26.29
N ALA A 218 4.69 4.93 27.61
CA ALA A 218 3.92 6.02 28.20
C ALA A 218 4.41 7.40 27.73
N ALA A 219 5.72 7.63 27.74
CA ALA A 219 6.32 8.88 27.25
C ALA A 219 6.01 9.12 25.76
N ALA A 220 6.15 8.09 24.93
CA ALA A 220 5.83 8.17 23.51
C ALA A 220 4.34 8.47 23.28
N GLY A 221 3.45 7.82 24.03
CA GLY A 221 2.01 8.07 23.96
C GLY A 221 1.62 9.51 24.31
N LEU A 222 2.27 10.11 25.31
CA LEU A 222 2.06 11.51 25.69
C LEU A 222 2.59 12.47 24.62
N LEU A 223 3.81 12.26 24.12
CA LEU A 223 4.37 13.08 23.04
C LEU A 223 3.53 12.98 21.75
N ASN A 224 3.01 11.79 21.44
CA ASN A 224 2.22 11.56 20.23
C ASN A 224 0.89 12.31 20.21
N LYS A 225 0.39 12.81 21.36
CA LYS A 225 -0.78 13.71 21.41
C LYS A 225 -0.55 15.02 20.64
N PHE A 226 0.71 15.41 20.48
CA PHE A 226 1.11 16.60 19.74
C PHE A 226 1.38 16.33 18.25
N ASN A 227 1.32 15.07 17.81
CA ASN A 227 1.53 14.70 16.42
C ASN A 227 0.37 15.20 15.54
N CYS A 228 0.69 15.96 14.50
CA CYS A 228 -0.28 16.51 13.56
C CYS A 228 0.36 16.73 12.18
N LYS A 229 -0.34 17.36 11.25
CA LYS A 229 0.17 17.62 9.90
C LYS A 229 1.47 18.44 9.89
N GLU A 230 1.65 19.31 10.89
CA GLU A 230 2.76 20.27 10.98
C GLU A 230 3.85 19.83 11.97
N VAL A 231 3.55 18.83 12.81
CA VAL A 231 4.44 18.36 13.88
C VAL A 231 4.51 16.84 13.80
N SER A 232 5.71 16.32 13.53
CA SER A 232 5.96 14.87 13.58
C SER A 232 6.72 14.51 14.84
N VAL A 233 6.31 13.42 15.50
CA VAL A 233 6.95 12.90 16.72
C VAL A 233 7.67 11.60 16.38
N SER A 234 8.97 11.52 16.67
CA SER A 234 9.78 10.32 16.40
C SER A 234 10.60 9.91 17.62
N ARG A 235 10.83 8.60 17.79
CA ARG A 235 11.83 8.06 18.70
C ARG A 235 13.12 7.81 17.92
N ILE A 236 14.23 8.41 18.35
CA ILE A 236 15.51 8.37 17.64
C ILE A 236 16.60 7.58 18.37
N GLY A 237 16.38 7.29 19.65
CA GLY A 237 17.27 6.54 20.52
C GLY A 237 16.52 5.74 21.58
N GLY A 238 17.25 5.20 22.56
CA GLY A 238 16.66 4.39 23.64
C GLY A 238 15.65 5.19 24.47
N ASP A 239 16.08 6.33 24.99
CA ASP A 239 15.36 7.32 25.79
C ASP A 239 15.09 8.63 25.03
N GLU A 240 15.57 8.75 23.80
CA GLU A 240 15.54 9.99 23.03
C GLU A 240 14.38 10.06 22.03
N PHE A 241 13.65 11.17 22.11
CA PHE A 241 12.56 11.53 21.22
C PHE A 241 12.84 12.88 20.56
N VAL A 242 12.31 13.07 19.36
CA VAL A 242 12.41 14.32 18.62
C VAL A 242 11.06 14.69 18.03
N LEU A 243 10.72 15.97 18.12
CA LEU A 243 9.63 16.57 17.38
C LEU A 243 10.21 17.52 16.33
N LEU A 244 9.77 17.33 15.08
CA LEU A 244 10.03 18.28 14.00
C LEU A 244 8.74 19.06 13.73
N ALA A 245 8.75 20.34 14.07
CA ALA A 245 7.64 21.25 13.84
C ALA A 245 7.94 22.14 12.63
N THR A 246 7.00 22.29 11.70
CA THR A 246 7.18 23.06 10.47
C THR A 246 6.01 24.01 10.23
N GLY A 247 6.28 25.18 9.65
CA GLY A 247 5.25 26.17 9.31
C GLY A 247 4.63 26.89 10.51
N LYS A 248 5.27 26.81 11.70
CA LYS A 248 4.85 27.48 12.94
C LYS A 248 5.75 28.66 13.26
N ALA A 249 5.20 29.69 13.92
CA ALA A 249 5.97 30.79 14.46
C ALA A 249 6.68 30.38 15.77
N GLU A 250 7.78 31.06 16.11
CA GLU A 250 8.57 30.77 17.32
C GLU A 250 7.71 30.72 18.60
N LYS A 251 6.79 31.67 18.76
CA LYS A 251 5.87 31.70 19.91
C LYS A 251 4.96 30.46 20.00
N GLU A 252 4.58 29.88 18.87
CA GLU A 252 3.81 28.63 18.85
C GLU A 252 4.68 27.43 19.25
N ILE A 253 5.98 27.48 18.93
CA ILE A 253 6.96 26.47 19.39
C ILE A 253 7.14 26.56 20.90
N ASP A 254 7.25 27.76 21.47
CA ASP A 254 7.30 27.95 22.92
C ASP A 254 6.05 27.37 23.61
N GLN A 255 4.87 27.60 23.04
CA GLN A 255 3.62 27.05 23.55
C GLN A 255 3.59 25.52 23.45
N LEU A 256 4.10 24.96 22.35
CA LEU A 256 4.21 23.52 22.16
C LEU A 256 5.13 22.88 23.21
N VAL A 257 6.32 23.45 23.42
CA VAL A 257 7.28 22.97 24.43
C VAL A 257 6.70 23.04 25.84
N ASN A 258 6.06 24.17 26.20
CA ASN A 258 5.39 24.30 27.48
C ASN A 258 4.24 23.30 27.65
N GLY A 259 3.49 23.03 26.57
CA GLY A 259 2.44 22.01 26.54
C GLY A 259 2.98 20.61 26.80
N ILE A 260 4.11 20.26 26.18
CA ILE A 260 4.78 18.97 26.39
C ILE A 260 5.18 18.80 27.86
N VAL A 261 5.89 19.79 28.43
CA VAL A 261 6.33 19.74 29.83
C VAL A 261 5.14 19.60 30.78
N LYS A 262 4.10 20.41 30.56
CA LYS A 262 2.88 20.37 31.38
C LYS A 262 2.19 19.02 31.33
N GLU A 263 2.05 18.43 30.15
CA GLU A 263 1.41 17.12 29.97
C GLU A 263 2.17 16.00 30.71
N MET A 264 3.52 16.05 30.67
CA MET A 264 4.37 15.10 31.40
C MET A 264 4.24 15.25 32.92
N ASP A 265 4.23 16.49 33.42
CA ASP A 265 4.06 16.79 34.84
C ASP A 265 2.66 16.37 35.34
N GLU A 266 1.61 16.67 34.57
CA GLU A 266 0.23 16.26 34.90
C GLU A 266 0.09 14.74 34.93
N TYR A 267 0.66 14.02 33.96
CA TYR A 267 0.66 12.56 33.97
C TYR A 267 1.35 12.00 35.21
N SER A 268 2.53 12.53 35.55
CA SER A 268 3.33 12.06 36.70
C SER A 268 2.65 12.34 38.04
N ASN A 269 1.96 13.48 38.17
CA ASN A 269 1.20 13.83 39.37
C ASN A 269 -0.03 12.92 39.57
N GLN A 270 -0.61 12.40 38.49
CA GLN A 270 -1.77 11.50 38.56
C GLN A 270 -1.37 10.02 38.70
N ASN A 271 -0.16 9.65 38.25
CA ASN A 271 0.30 8.27 38.17
C ASN A 271 1.53 8.02 39.04
N ASN A 272 1.31 7.81 40.36
CA ASN A 272 2.38 7.57 41.33
C ASN A 272 3.24 6.32 41.02
N ASN A 273 2.73 5.37 40.23
CA ASN A 273 3.43 4.12 39.91
C ASN A 273 4.34 4.21 38.66
N LEU A 274 4.28 5.30 37.90
CA LEU A 274 5.08 5.49 36.68
C LEU A 274 5.31 6.99 36.44
N MET A 275 6.22 7.58 37.21
CA MET A 275 6.60 8.99 37.04
C MET A 275 7.47 9.14 35.79
N ILE A 276 7.10 10.09 34.93
CA ILE A 276 7.86 10.45 33.73
C ILE A 276 8.57 11.76 34.00
N LYS A 277 9.90 11.70 34.02
CA LYS A 277 10.76 12.88 34.04
C LYS A 277 11.40 13.01 32.66
N MET A 278 11.37 14.21 32.11
CA MET A 278 11.87 14.46 30.77
C MET A 278 12.65 15.76 30.73
N SER A 279 13.82 15.70 30.12
CA SER A 279 14.63 16.86 29.81
C SER A 279 14.33 17.31 28.38
N VAL A 280 14.04 18.59 28.20
CA VAL A 280 13.58 19.14 26.90
C VAL A 280 14.45 20.30 26.47
N GLY A 281 14.85 20.30 25.20
CA GLY A 281 15.55 21.41 24.55
C GLY A 281 15.08 21.61 23.14
N PHE A 282 15.03 22.85 22.67
CA PHE A 282 14.61 23.15 21.31
C PHE A 282 15.47 24.22 20.63
N ALA A 283 15.37 24.27 19.32
CA ALA A 283 15.92 25.33 18.48
C ALA A 283 14.96 25.64 17.34
N TYR A 284 14.83 26.92 16.99
CA TYR A 284 13.91 27.42 15.97
C TYR A 284 14.66 28.21 14.89
N SER A 285 14.11 28.19 13.68
CA SER A 285 14.50 29.08 12.58
C SER A 285 13.29 29.43 11.72
N PRO A 286 13.18 30.67 11.21
CA PRO A 286 12.13 31.05 10.26
C PRO A 286 12.30 30.41 8.87
N THR A 287 13.45 29.81 8.58
CA THR A 287 13.75 29.08 7.34
C THR A 287 14.43 27.76 7.62
N SER A 288 14.30 26.77 6.74
CA SER A 288 14.79 25.40 6.97
C SER A 288 16.01 25.02 6.14
N ILE A 289 16.19 25.60 4.95
CA ILE A 289 17.20 25.16 3.99
C ILE A 289 18.61 25.23 4.57
N GLY A 290 19.31 24.09 4.60
CA GLY A 290 20.67 23.95 5.12
C GLY A 290 20.85 24.13 6.63
N LEU A 291 19.76 24.23 7.41
CA LEU A 291 19.80 24.57 8.83
C LEU A 291 19.49 23.41 9.77
N LEU A 292 18.90 22.31 9.29
CA LEU A 292 18.43 21.21 10.15
C LEU A 292 19.55 20.60 11.03
N PRO A 293 20.75 20.28 10.50
CA PRO A 293 21.83 19.75 11.34
C PRO A 293 22.27 20.72 12.45
N LYS A 294 22.29 22.03 12.15
CA LYS A 294 22.65 23.07 13.13
C LYS A 294 21.57 23.22 14.21
N LEU A 295 20.30 23.21 13.82
CA LEU A 295 19.18 23.26 14.76
C LEU A 295 19.15 22.03 15.66
N PHE A 296 19.45 20.84 15.13
CA PHE A 296 19.53 19.62 15.92
C PHE A 296 20.61 19.75 17.01
N ALA A 297 21.83 20.15 16.63
CA ALA A 297 22.93 20.34 17.57
C ALA A 297 22.61 21.42 18.64
N GLN A 298 21.91 22.49 18.25
CA GLN A 298 21.51 23.54 19.20
C GLN A 298 20.42 23.06 20.17
N ALA A 299 19.43 22.31 19.68
CA ALA A 299 18.38 21.71 20.50
C ALA A 299 18.97 20.71 21.50
N ASP A 300 19.93 19.90 21.07
CA ASP A 300 20.63 18.91 21.89
C ASP A 300 21.40 19.59 23.04
N GLN A 301 22.17 20.63 22.71
CA GLN A 301 22.88 21.42 23.72
C GLN A 301 21.91 22.05 24.73
N ASN A 302 20.76 22.54 24.28
CA ASN A 302 19.74 23.14 25.15
C ASN A 302 19.07 22.08 26.04
N MET A 303 18.84 20.87 25.52
CA MET A 303 18.30 19.74 26.26
C MET A 303 19.28 19.30 27.34
N TYR A 304 20.58 19.20 27.02
CA TYR A 304 21.61 18.85 27.98
C TYR A 304 21.71 19.87 29.13
N LYS A 305 21.61 21.17 28.83
CA LYS A 305 21.56 22.23 29.85
C LYS A 305 20.32 22.09 30.75
N ASN A 306 19.17 21.79 30.17
CA ASN A 306 17.95 21.52 30.92
C ASN A 306 18.14 20.32 31.87
N LYS A 307 18.69 19.22 31.38
CA LYS A 307 19.01 18.02 32.17
C LYS A 307 19.95 18.30 33.35
N ALA A 308 20.99 19.11 33.13
CA ALA A 308 21.92 19.53 34.18
C ALA A 308 21.20 20.34 35.29
N SER A 309 20.43 21.36 34.91
CA SER A 309 19.68 22.19 35.87
C SER A 309 18.67 21.39 36.71
N ARG A 310 18.02 20.38 36.11
CA ARG A 310 17.06 19.52 36.82
C ARG A 310 17.74 18.58 37.82
N LYS A 311 19.00 18.20 37.60
CA LYS A 311 19.79 17.40 38.56
C LYS A 311 20.30 18.22 39.73
N GLU A 312 20.51 19.53 39.56
CA GLU A 312 20.93 20.42 40.66
C GLU A 312 19.78 20.79 41.60
N MET A 313 18.52 20.69 41.13
CA MET A 313 17.32 21.03 41.89
C MET A 313 16.70 19.85 42.67
N ASN A 314 17.18 18.62 42.46
CA ASN A 314 16.71 17.39 43.11
C ASN A 314 17.77 16.83 44.05
#